data_AF-A0A7Y6XHE4-F1
#
_entry.id   AF-A0A7Y6XHE4-F1
#
_cell.length_a   1.000
_cell.length_b   1.000
_cell.length_c   1.000
_cell.angle_alpha   90.00
_cell.angle_beta   90.00
_cell.angle_gamma   90.00
#
_symmetry.space_group_name_H-M   'P 1'
#
loop_
_entity.id
_entity.type
_entity.pdbx_description
1 polymer ?
#
loop_
_entity_poly.entity_id
_entity_poly.type
_entity_poly.pdbx_seq_one_letter_code
_entity_poly.pdbx_strand_id
1 'polypeptide(L)'
;MSAPTRSPTASSARPPRWDSGRRDDSPTGEASTNEVSTDVAPPSVDKVNLAQKLALFSEHWSPKVVGELNGQHVRLAKLLGPFTWHHHENEDEMFLVLHGRLRMEMRERTVDVEPGEFIIIPRGVEHRPVAEEEVHVLLFEPAATLNTGNVREERTADTMEKL
;
A
#
# COMPACT_ATOMS: atom_id res chain seq x y z
N MET A 1 -23.85 17.21 -58.84
CA MET A 1 -23.84 18.52 -58.15
C MET A 1 -23.06 18.31 -56.86
N SER A 2 -21.73 18.40 -56.92
CA SER A 2 -20.89 19.59 -56.70
C SER A 2 -20.73 19.94 -55.22
N ALA A 3 -19.48 19.77 -54.77
CA ALA A 3 -18.83 19.86 -53.47
C ALA A 3 -18.79 21.29 -52.85
N PRO A 4 -17.86 21.61 -51.90
CA PRO A 4 -17.64 21.17 -50.51
C PRO A 4 -17.56 22.41 -49.57
N THR A 5 -16.75 22.38 -48.48
CA THR A 5 -16.06 23.51 -47.76
C THR A 5 -16.46 23.59 -46.26
N ARG A 6 -15.61 23.73 -45.23
CA ARG A 6 -14.15 23.70 -44.99
C ARG A 6 -13.93 23.50 -43.48
N SER A 7 -12.82 22.90 -43.09
CA SER A 7 -12.24 22.98 -41.74
C SER A 7 -11.66 24.37 -41.44
N PRO A 8 -11.54 24.76 -40.17
CA PRO A 8 -10.51 25.70 -39.73
C PRO A 8 -9.46 25.05 -38.84
N THR A 9 -8.26 25.61 -38.99
CA THR A 9 -6.93 25.26 -38.53
C THR A 9 -6.67 25.48 -37.04
N ALA A 10 -5.67 24.76 -36.54
CA ALA A 10 -5.02 24.95 -35.24
C ALA A 10 -4.45 26.36 -35.06
N SER A 11 -4.42 26.84 -33.81
CA SER A 11 -3.61 27.99 -33.40
C SER A 11 -2.90 27.65 -32.08
N SER A 12 -1.58 27.49 -32.16
CA SER A 12 -0.69 27.31 -31.02
C SER A 12 -0.39 28.68 -30.38
N ALA A 13 -0.74 28.86 -29.11
CA ALA A 13 -0.31 30.02 -28.35
C ALA A 13 1.14 29.83 -27.87
N ARG A 14 2.03 30.76 -28.28
CA ARG A 14 3.39 30.92 -27.74
C ARG A 14 3.33 31.80 -26.47
N PRO A 15 4.12 31.51 -25.41
CA PRO A 15 4.24 32.43 -24.28
C PRO A 15 5.22 33.59 -24.60
N PRO A 16 5.16 34.69 -23.83
CA PRO A 16 5.81 35.94 -24.19
C PRO A 16 7.33 35.93 -23.97
N ARG A 17 8.00 36.64 -24.88
CA ARG A 17 9.44 36.89 -24.93
C ARG A 17 9.73 38.13 -24.06
N TRP A 18 10.32 37.95 -22.89
CA TRP A 18 10.85 39.06 -22.10
C TRP A 18 12.28 39.32 -22.59
N ASP A 19 12.50 40.49 -23.17
CA ASP A 19 13.81 40.96 -23.55
C ASP A 19 13.96 42.35 -22.94
N SER A 20 14.88 42.48 -21.98
CA SER A 20 15.47 43.76 -21.60
C SER A 20 16.76 43.47 -20.87
N GLY A 21 17.86 43.49 -21.61
CA GLY A 21 19.18 43.19 -21.11
C GLY A 21 19.68 44.13 -20.01
N ARG A 22 20.68 43.64 -19.30
CA ARG A 22 21.70 44.46 -18.67
C ARG A 22 23.01 43.67 -18.74
N ARG A 23 23.98 44.19 -19.49
CA ARG A 23 25.38 43.81 -19.36
C ARG A 23 25.89 44.53 -18.11
N ASP A 24 26.60 43.82 -17.26
CA ASP A 24 27.63 44.43 -16.43
C ASP A 24 28.78 43.45 -16.20
N ASP A 25 29.97 44.02 -16.11
CA ASP A 25 31.29 43.41 -16.23
C ASP A 25 31.73 42.60 -14.99
N SER A 26 32.70 41.71 -15.24
CA SER A 26 33.39 40.81 -14.29
C SER A 26 34.18 41.56 -13.19
N PRO A 27 34.92 40.96 -12.22
CA PRO A 27 35.18 39.52 -11.94
C PRO A 27 35.10 39.18 -10.43
N THR A 28 35.21 37.89 -10.04
CA THR A 28 35.99 37.42 -8.86
C THR A 28 35.75 35.94 -8.52
N GLY A 29 36.84 35.23 -8.25
CA GLY A 29 36.88 34.12 -7.31
C GLY A 29 36.51 32.74 -7.84
N GLU A 30 37.51 31.97 -8.30
CA GLU A 30 37.43 30.51 -8.29
C GLU A 30 37.39 30.03 -6.84
N ALA A 31 36.19 29.92 -6.27
CA ALA A 31 35.95 29.07 -5.13
C ALA A 31 35.65 27.67 -5.67
N SER A 32 36.55 26.73 -5.38
CA SER A 32 36.33 25.30 -5.54
C SER A 32 35.11 24.89 -4.70
N THR A 33 33.94 24.95 -5.30
CA THR A 33 32.74 24.36 -4.73
C THR A 33 32.90 22.85 -4.80
N ASN A 34 33.08 22.22 -3.63
CA ASN A 34 32.80 20.79 -3.49
C ASN A 34 31.32 20.59 -3.83
N GLU A 35 31.04 20.24 -5.08
CA GLU A 35 29.73 19.75 -5.51
C GLU A 35 29.49 18.42 -4.80
N VAL A 36 28.77 18.48 -3.68
CA VAL A 36 28.16 17.30 -3.10
C VAL A 36 27.14 16.82 -4.12
N SER A 37 27.47 15.75 -4.84
CA SER A 37 26.52 15.07 -5.72
C SER A 37 25.33 14.62 -4.88
N THR A 38 24.24 15.37 -4.97
CA THR A 38 22.92 14.95 -4.51
C THR A 38 22.28 14.11 -5.60
N ASP A 39 22.91 12.98 -5.97
CA ASP A 39 22.26 11.94 -6.78
C ASP A 39 21.29 11.15 -5.89
N VAL A 40 20.31 11.84 -5.31
CA VAL A 40 19.12 11.17 -4.79
C VAL A 40 18.23 10.96 -6.01
N ALA A 41 18.23 9.72 -6.52
CA ALA A 41 17.33 9.33 -7.60
C ALA A 41 15.90 9.78 -7.23
N PRO A 42 15.14 10.36 -8.18
CA PRO A 42 13.78 10.79 -7.91
C PRO A 42 12.96 9.60 -7.40
N PRO A 43 12.02 9.81 -6.47
CA PRO A 43 11.18 8.73 -5.95
C PRO A 43 10.49 8.02 -7.12
N SER A 44 10.68 6.70 -7.23
CA SER A 44 9.99 5.90 -8.25
C SER A 44 8.53 5.71 -7.83
N VAL A 45 7.62 5.87 -8.79
CA VAL A 45 6.19 5.66 -8.59
C VAL A 45 5.82 4.35 -9.27
N ASP A 46 5.87 3.28 -8.49
CA ASP A 46 5.57 1.93 -8.96
C ASP A 46 4.19 1.47 -8.45
N LYS A 47 3.46 0.75 -9.32
CA LYS A 47 2.17 0.15 -8.94
C LYS A 47 2.38 -1.25 -8.36
N VAL A 48 1.53 -1.64 -7.42
CA VAL A 48 1.48 -3.00 -6.87
C VAL A 48 0.32 -3.76 -7.48
N ASN A 49 0.58 -4.95 -8.04
CA ASN A 49 -0.45 -5.86 -8.52
C ASN A 49 -0.68 -6.96 -7.47
N LEU A 50 -1.83 -6.93 -6.79
CA LEU A 50 -2.13 -7.84 -5.69
C LEU A 50 -2.18 -9.31 -6.15
N ALA A 51 -2.76 -9.58 -7.32
CA ALA A 51 -2.85 -10.94 -7.86
C ALA A 51 -1.47 -11.53 -8.16
N GLN A 52 -0.56 -10.72 -8.71
CA GLN A 52 0.83 -11.15 -8.93
C GLN A 52 1.54 -11.45 -7.61
N LYS A 53 1.38 -10.59 -6.59
CA LYS A 53 2.01 -10.80 -5.27
C LYS A 53 1.44 -12.05 -4.56
N LEU A 54 0.12 -12.27 -4.60
CA LEU A 54 -0.52 -13.47 -4.05
C LEU A 54 -0.08 -14.77 -4.74
N ALA A 55 0.36 -14.70 -5.99
CA ALA A 55 0.89 -15.86 -6.71
C ALA A 55 2.33 -16.25 -6.29
N LEU A 56 3.04 -15.38 -5.56
CA LEU A 56 4.44 -15.62 -5.16
C LEU A 56 4.58 -16.54 -3.93
N PHE A 57 3.51 -16.76 -3.18
CA PHE A 57 3.55 -17.53 -1.94
C PHE A 57 2.30 -18.41 -1.81
N SER A 58 2.38 -19.47 -1.00
CA SER A 58 1.30 -20.44 -0.79
C SER A 58 1.02 -20.74 0.68
N GLU A 59 1.87 -20.23 1.56
CA GLU A 59 1.82 -20.39 3.00
C GLU A 59 0.58 -19.69 3.59
N HIS A 60 -0.10 -20.38 4.49
CA HIS A 60 -1.20 -19.81 5.24
C HIS A 60 -0.71 -19.11 6.51
N TRP A 61 -1.42 -18.06 6.94
CA TRP A 61 -1.14 -17.31 8.16
C TRP A 61 0.27 -16.67 8.21
N SER A 62 0.87 -16.42 7.04
CA SER A 62 2.15 -15.73 6.87
C SER A 62 1.95 -14.43 6.09
N PRO A 63 1.60 -13.32 6.75
CA PRO A 63 1.42 -12.04 6.08
C PRO A 63 2.71 -11.54 5.43
N LYS A 64 2.60 -11.03 4.20
CA LYS A 64 3.71 -10.46 3.42
C LYS A 64 3.48 -8.97 3.20
N VAL A 65 4.47 -8.13 3.48
CA VAL A 65 4.35 -6.68 3.26
C VAL A 65 4.53 -6.38 1.78
N VAL A 66 3.54 -5.72 1.18
CA VAL A 66 3.55 -5.33 -0.25
C VAL A 66 3.52 -3.83 -0.46
N GLY A 67 3.41 -3.04 0.62
CA GLY A 67 3.46 -1.59 0.59
C GLY A 67 3.54 -1.00 1.99
N GLU A 68 4.01 0.25 2.07
CA GLU A 68 4.17 0.99 3.31
C GLU A 68 3.80 2.46 3.06
N LEU A 69 3.01 3.05 3.95
CA LEU A 69 2.67 4.47 3.91
C LEU A 69 2.31 4.99 5.29
N ASN A 70 2.83 6.17 5.66
CA ASN A 70 2.49 6.87 6.91
C ASN A 70 2.57 5.98 8.18
N GLY A 71 3.56 5.07 8.24
CA GLY A 71 3.72 4.13 9.35
C GLY A 71 2.77 2.93 9.33
N GLN A 72 1.98 2.75 8.27
CA GLN A 72 1.12 1.59 8.04
C GLN A 72 1.74 0.63 7.04
N HIS A 73 1.50 -0.66 7.23
CA HIS A 73 1.79 -1.69 6.25
C HIS A 73 0.51 -2.06 5.48
N VAL A 74 0.67 -2.25 4.18
CA VAL A 74 -0.26 -3.02 3.34
C VAL A 74 0.30 -4.42 3.24
N ARG A 75 -0.41 -5.42 3.76
CA ARG A 75 0.04 -6.82 3.75
C ARG A 75 -0.94 -7.71 2.99
N LEU A 76 -0.45 -8.81 2.45
CA LEU A 76 -1.26 -9.87 1.86
C LEU A 76 -1.08 -11.17 2.63
N ALA A 77 -2.15 -11.90 2.86
CA ALA A 77 -2.12 -13.20 3.51
C ALA A 77 -3.14 -14.17 2.89
N LYS A 78 -2.81 -15.47 2.95
CA LYS A 78 -3.76 -16.56 2.70
C LYS A 78 -4.15 -17.17 4.04
N LEU A 79 -5.44 -17.36 4.27
CA LEU A 79 -5.98 -17.86 5.52
C LEU A 79 -6.69 -19.20 5.26
N LEU A 80 -6.52 -20.16 6.16
CA LEU A 80 -7.22 -21.45 6.10
C LEU A 80 -7.37 -22.02 7.51
N GLY A 81 -8.58 -22.46 7.83
CA GLY A 81 -8.98 -22.91 9.15
C GLY A 81 -9.23 -21.76 10.14
N PRO A 82 -9.43 -22.08 11.42
CA PRO A 82 -9.53 -21.07 12.48
C PRO A 82 -8.14 -20.55 12.87
N PHE A 83 -8.07 -19.25 13.19
CA PHE A 83 -6.94 -18.69 13.92
C PHE A 83 -7.15 -18.79 15.44
N THR A 84 -6.19 -18.27 16.21
CA THR A 84 -6.34 -18.16 17.66
C THR A 84 -7.18 -16.95 18.04
N TRP A 85 -7.84 -17.00 19.19
CA TRP A 85 -8.47 -15.82 19.78
C TRP A 85 -7.39 -14.85 20.24
N HIS A 86 -7.46 -13.60 19.80
CA HIS A 86 -6.46 -12.58 20.13
C HIS A 86 -7.07 -11.19 20.10
N HIS A 87 -6.31 -10.21 20.58
CA HIS A 87 -6.57 -8.79 20.39
C HIS A 87 -5.26 -8.04 20.27
N HIS A 88 -5.36 -6.81 19.75
CA HIS A 88 -4.27 -5.85 19.69
C HIS A 88 -4.54 -4.76 20.73
N GLU A 89 -3.53 -4.44 21.54
CA GLU A 89 -3.69 -3.45 22.61
C GLU A 89 -3.79 -2.02 22.05
N ASN A 90 -2.97 -1.71 21.03
CA ASN A 90 -2.80 -0.33 20.57
C ASN A 90 -3.22 -0.12 19.12
N GLU A 91 -3.40 -1.19 18.36
CA GLU A 91 -3.56 -1.17 16.93
C GLU A 91 -4.98 -1.56 16.51
N ASP A 92 -5.57 -0.76 15.63
CA ASP A 92 -6.71 -1.21 14.84
C ASP A 92 -6.17 -2.04 13.65
N GLU A 93 -6.89 -3.07 13.24
CA GLU A 93 -6.55 -3.92 12.10
C GLU A 93 -7.72 -3.99 11.12
N MET A 94 -7.43 -3.78 9.83
CA MET A 94 -8.43 -3.93 8.77
C MET A 94 -8.16 -5.20 7.96
N PHE A 95 -9.21 -5.98 7.72
CA PHE A 95 -9.21 -7.11 6.79
C PHE A 95 -10.09 -6.75 5.58
N LEU A 96 -9.51 -6.70 4.39
CA LEU A 96 -10.24 -6.64 3.11
C LEU A 96 -10.18 -8.02 2.46
N VAL A 97 -11.33 -8.63 2.20
CA VAL A 97 -11.40 -9.95 1.56
C VAL A 97 -11.28 -9.78 0.05
N LEU A 98 -10.30 -10.48 -0.54
CA LEU A 98 -10.03 -10.48 -1.98
C LEU A 98 -10.57 -11.74 -2.68
N HIS A 99 -10.61 -12.87 -1.96
CA HIS A 99 -11.10 -14.16 -2.43
C HIS A 99 -11.61 -14.98 -1.25
N GLY A 100 -12.64 -15.81 -1.46
CA GLY A 100 -13.25 -16.65 -0.44
C GLY A 100 -14.14 -15.86 0.52
N ARG A 101 -14.52 -16.47 1.64
CA ARG A 101 -15.37 -15.87 2.66
C ARG A 101 -14.71 -15.97 4.03
N LEU A 102 -14.52 -14.82 4.68
CA LEU A 102 -13.96 -14.77 6.03
C LEU A 102 -15.08 -14.67 7.06
N ARG A 103 -15.10 -15.59 8.02
CA ARG A 103 -15.93 -15.44 9.22
C ARG A 103 -15.11 -14.80 10.32
N MET A 104 -15.50 -13.60 10.75
CA MET A 104 -14.93 -12.93 11.90
C MET A 104 -15.78 -13.20 13.14
N GLU A 105 -15.23 -13.94 14.09
CA GLU A 105 -15.86 -14.15 15.38
C GLU A 105 -15.37 -13.12 16.39
N MET A 106 -16.30 -12.48 17.10
CA MET A 106 -16.07 -11.69 18.30
C MET A 106 -16.88 -12.32 19.43
N ARG A 107 -16.62 -11.96 20.69
CA ARG A 107 -17.31 -12.57 21.84
C ARG A 107 -18.83 -12.43 21.80
N GLU A 108 -19.34 -11.32 21.27
CA GLU A 108 -20.77 -11.01 21.26
C GLU A 108 -21.47 -11.36 19.96
N ARG A 109 -20.72 -11.48 18.85
CA ARG A 109 -21.30 -11.69 17.52
C ARG A 109 -20.30 -12.26 16.53
N THR A 110 -20.85 -12.77 15.43
CA THR A 110 -20.09 -13.23 14.28
C THR A 110 -20.50 -12.43 13.05
N VAL A 111 -19.53 -12.12 12.18
CA VAL A 111 -19.75 -11.40 10.93
C VAL A 111 -19.07 -12.18 9.81
N ASP A 112 -19.82 -12.56 8.78
CA ASP A 112 -19.24 -13.05 7.53
C ASP A 112 -18.85 -11.83 6.66
N VAL A 113 -17.67 -11.88 6.05
CA VAL A 113 -17.10 -10.83 5.19
C VAL A 113 -16.81 -11.46 3.83
N GLU A 114 -17.42 -10.91 2.78
CA GLU A 114 -17.38 -11.43 1.41
C GLU A 114 -16.33 -10.71 0.54
N PRO A 115 -15.97 -11.23 -0.65
CA PRO A 115 -15.01 -10.57 -1.53
C PRO A 115 -15.42 -9.13 -1.90
N GLY A 116 -14.48 -8.20 -1.73
CA GLY A 116 -14.69 -6.77 -1.94
C GLY A 116 -15.20 -6.02 -0.70
N GLU A 117 -15.51 -6.73 0.39
CA GLU A 117 -15.88 -6.16 1.67
C GLU A 117 -14.68 -6.10 2.63
N PHE A 118 -14.72 -5.11 3.53
CA PHE A 118 -13.74 -5.02 4.60
C PHE A 118 -14.39 -4.91 5.97
N ILE A 119 -13.68 -5.38 6.98
CA ILE A 119 -13.99 -5.17 8.39
C ILE A 119 -12.78 -4.53 9.08
N ILE A 120 -13.05 -3.59 9.99
CA ILE A 120 -12.04 -3.04 10.88
C ILE A 120 -12.31 -3.61 12.27
N ILE A 121 -11.28 -4.19 12.88
CA ILE A 121 -11.29 -4.64 14.25
C ILE A 121 -10.61 -3.55 15.10
N PRO A 122 -11.36 -2.84 15.94
CA PRO A 122 -10.77 -1.84 16.83
C PRO A 122 -9.83 -2.49 17.85
N ARG A 123 -8.80 -1.75 18.25
CA ARG A 123 -7.94 -2.14 19.37
C ARG A 123 -8.75 -2.53 20.61
N GLY A 124 -8.25 -3.53 21.34
CA GLY A 124 -8.88 -4.09 22.53
C GLY A 124 -10.06 -5.04 22.24
N VAL A 125 -10.52 -5.15 20.99
CA VAL A 125 -11.60 -6.09 20.63
C VAL A 125 -11.02 -7.49 20.42
N GLU A 126 -11.41 -8.42 21.29
CA GLU A 126 -11.03 -9.81 21.16
C GLU A 126 -11.80 -10.48 20.01
N HIS A 127 -11.06 -11.11 19.11
CA HIS A 127 -11.60 -11.67 17.88
C HIS A 127 -10.85 -12.93 17.43
N ARG A 128 -11.48 -13.67 16.51
CA ARG A 128 -10.94 -14.86 15.87
C ARG A 128 -11.35 -14.91 14.40
N PRO A 129 -10.42 -14.68 13.47
CA PRO A 129 -10.63 -14.94 12.05
C PRO A 129 -10.77 -16.45 11.79
N VAL A 130 -11.79 -16.85 11.02
CA VAL A 130 -12.05 -18.24 10.63
C VAL A 130 -12.28 -18.31 9.13
N ALA A 131 -11.45 -19.09 8.45
CA ALA A 131 -11.50 -19.34 7.01
C ALA A 131 -11.87 -20.81 6.77
N GLU A 132 -13.16 -21.11 6.56
CA GLU A 132 -13.62 -22.49 6.30
C GLU A 132 -13.03 -23.07 4.99
N GLU A 133 -12.84 -22.19 4.01
CA GLU A 133 -12.12 -22.42 2.76
C GLU A 133 -10.95 -21.43 2.67
N GLU A 134 -10.07 -21.57 1.66
CA GLU A 134 -8.95 -20.64 1.50
C GLU A 134 -9.45 -19.22 1.19
N VAL A 135 -9.08 -18.28 2.07
CA VAL A 135 -9.39 -16.85 1.93
C VAL A 135 -8.12 -16.09 1.63
N HIS A 136 -8.16 -15.18 0.65
CA HIS A 136 -7.08 -14.22 0.43
C HIS A 136 -7.51 -12.87 0.99
N VAL A 137 -6.67 -12.27 1.83
CA VAL A 137 -6.96 -10.98 2.45
C VAL A 137 -5.83 -9.99 2.20
N LEU A 138 -6.23 -8.72 2.13
CA LEU A 138 -5.33 -7.60 2.36
C LEU A 138 -5.51 -7.12 3.79
N LEU A 139 -4.40 -7.01 4.51
CA LEU A 139 -4.37 -6.42 5.85
C LEU A 139 -3.86 -4.99 5.74
N PHE A 140 -4.48 -4.10 6.52
CA PHE A 140 -3.99 -2.74 6.67
C PHE A 140 -3.94 -2.37 8.15
N GLU A 141 -2.73 -2.14 8.63
CA GLU A 141 -2.42 -2.04 10.06
C GLU A 141 -1.09 -1.28 10.27
N PRO A 142 -0.83 -0.77 11.48
CA PRO A 142 0.47 -0.21 11.82
C PRO A 142 1.66 -1.13 11.51
N ALA A 143 2.80 -0.53 11.18
CA ALA A 143 4.01 -1.28 10.82
C ALA A 143 4.49 -2.21 11.95
N ALA A 144 4.28 -1.80 13.20
CA ALA A 144 4.65 -2.54 14.40
C ALA A 144 3.69 -3.69 14.76
N THR A 145 2.55 -3.81 14.08
CA THR A 145 1.55 -4.81 14.45
C THR A 145 2.06 -6.23 14.21
N LEU A 146 2.03 -7.04 15.27
CA LEU A 146 2.28 -8.48 15.23
C LEU A 146 1.00 -9.21 14.86
N ASN A 147 1.08 -10.15 13.91
CA ASN A 147 -0.09 -10.90 13.42
C ASN A 147 -0.82 -11.72 14.48
N THR A 148 -0.18 -12.04 15.61
CA THR A 148 -0.78 -12.78 16.73
C THR A 148 -1.27 -11.88 17.86
N GLY A 149 -1.20 -10.55 17.70
CA GLY A 149 -1.59 -9.57 18.70
C GLY A 149 -0.86 -9.79 20.04
N ASN A 150 -1.62 -10.12 21.08
CA ASN A 150 -1.12 -10.39 22.43
C ASN A 150 -0.61 -11.83 22.65
N VAL A 151 -0.77 -12.73 21.69
CA VAL A 151 -0.36 -14.15 21.78
C VAL A 151 1.02 -14.32 21.13
N ARG A 152 1.87 -15.18 21.72
CA ARG A 152 3.14 -15.61 21.10
C ARG A 152 3.12 -17.12 20.89
N GLU A 153 3.09 -17.55 19.64
CA GLU A 153 3.03 -18.97 19.23
C GLU A 153 3.90 -19.19 17.98
N GLU A 154 3.96 -20.44 17.47
CA GLU A 154 4.75 -20.79 16.27
C GLU A 154 4.43 -19.94 15.03
N ARG A 155 3.24 -19.32 14.98
CA ARG A 155 2.79 -18.48 13.87
C ARG A 155 3.13 -17.00 14.05
N THR A 156 3.77 -16.60 15.16
CA THR A 156 4.23 -15.22 15.36
C THR A 156 5.41 -14.94 14.43
N ALA A 157 5.24 -13.97 13.52
CA ALA A 157 6.31 -13.54 12.63
C ALA A 157 7.09 -12.36 13.26
N ASP A 158 8.25 -12.65 13.87
CA ASP A 158 9.12 -11.63 14.47
C ASP A 158 9.88 -10.79 13.41
N THR A 159 9.92 -11.23 12.16
CA THR A 159 10.49 -10.50 11.03
C THR A 159 9.56 -10.63 9.83
N MET A 160 9.10 -9.50 9.32
CA MET A 160 8.15 -9.46 8.20
C MET A 160 8.88 -9.54 6.87
N GLU A 161 8.45 -10.45 6.01
CA GLU A 161 8.97 -10.57 4.64
C GLU A 161 8.33 -9.51 3.74
N LYS A 162 9.16 -8.75 3.02
CA LYS A 162 8.74 -7.76 2.02
C LYS A 162 8.78 -8.39 0.63
N LEU A 163 7.70 -8.25 -0.15
CA LEU A 163 7.56 -8.79 -1.50
C LEU A 163 7.56 -7.70 -2.58
#